data_AF-A0A1I5UM25-F1
#
_entry.id   AF-A0A1I5UM25-F1
#
_cell.length_a   1.000
_cell.length_b   1.000
_cell.length_c   1.000
_cell.angle_alpha   90.00
_cell.angle_beta   90.00
_cell.angle_gamma   90.00
#
_symmetry.space_group_name_H-M   'P 1'
#
loop_
_entity.id
_entity.type
_entity.pdbx_description
1 polymer ?
#
loop_
_entity_poly.entity_id
_entity_poly.type
_entity_poly.pdbx_seq_one_letter_code
_entity_poly.pdbx_strand_id
1 'polypeptide(L)' 'MFKKSIEYSLMYFVVSTLWQLVVNGEIRWIDNIMICIIIFLILMIYEWSKKPYNWNKGKQ' A
#
# COMPACT_ATOMS: atom_id res chain seq x y z
N MET A 1 13.43 -14.58 -0.47
CA MET A 1 12.31 -13.85 -1.11
C MET A 1 12.13 -12.44 -0.53
N PHE A 2 12.06 -12.27 0.79
CA PHE A 2 11.92 -10.96 1.45
C PHE A 2 12.94 -9.88 1.02
N LYS A 3 14.22 -10.24 0.84
CA LYS A 3 15.28 -9.28 0.47
C LYS A 3 15.04 -8.58 -0.88
N LYS A 4 14.63 -9.31 -1.91
CA LYS A 4 14.33 -8.74 -3.24
C LYS A 4 13.08 -7.88 -3.21
N SER A 5 12.05 -8.31 -2.49
CA SER A 5 10.82 -7.53 -2.32
C SER A 5 11.06 -6.22 -1.58
N ILE A 6 11.94 -6.22 -0.57
CA ILE A 6 12.36 -5.02 0.16
C ILE A 6 13.15 -4.09 -0.77
N GLU A 7 14.07 -4.63 -1.55
CA GLU A 7 14.91 -3.86 -2.48
C GLU A 7 14.09 -3.16 -3.57
N TYR A 8 13.18 -3.87 -4.23
CA TYR A 8 12.29 -3.27 -5.23
C TYR A 8 11.33 -2.24 -4.62
N SER A 9 10.85 -2.48 -3.39
CA SER A 9 10.00 -1.52 -2.67
C SER A 9 10.75 -0.23 -2.31
N LEU A 10 12.01 -0.36 -1.87
CA LEU A 10 12.89 0.77 -1.58
C LEU A 10 13.23 1.57 -2.84
N MET A 11 13.54 0.89 -3.94
CA MET A 11 13.81 1.56 -5.22
C MET A 11 12.60 2.34 -5.73
N TYR A 12 11.41 1.73 -5.69
CA TYR A 12 10.18 2.41 -6.09
C TYR A 12 9.90 3.65 -5.22
N PHE A 13 10.11 3.52 -3.91
CA PHE A 13 9.95 4.64 -2.97
C PHE A 13 10.89 5.81 -3.27
N VAL A 14 12.17 5.54 -3.53
CA VAL A 14 13.17 6.57 -3.86
C VAL A 14 12.83 7.24 -5.19
N VAL A 15 12.50 6.47 -6.22
CA VAL A 15 12.16 7.01 -7.55
C VAL A 15 10.89 7.86 -7.51
N SER A 16 9.85 7.40 -6.80
CA SER A 16 8.60 8.16 -6.66
C SER A 16 8.79 9.45 -5.86
N THR A 17 9.66 9.43 -4.85
CA THR A 17 9.96 10.61 -4.02
C THR A 17 10.75 11.64 -4.82
N LEU A 18 11.75 11.21 -5.59
CA LEU A 18 12.51 12.07 -6.48
C LEU A 18 11.63 12.66 -7.60
N TRP A 19 10.73 11.86 -8.15
CA TRP A 19 9.78 12.33 -9.16
C TRP A 19 8.83 13.40 -8.62
N GLN A 20 8.25 13.20 -7.42
CA GLN A 20 7.39 14.21 -6.80
C GLN A 20 8.16 15.50 -6.44
N LEU A 21 9.42 15.37 -6.03
CA LEU A 21 10.28 16.49 -5.68
C LEU A 21 10.65 17.33 -6.91
N VAL A 22 10.85 16.68 -8.07
CA VAL A 22 11.17 17.36 -9.35
C VAL A 22 9.93 17.94 -10.04
N VAL A 23 8.77 17.25 -10.00
CA VAL A 23 7.57 17.65 -10.76
C VAL A 23 6.70 18.66 -10.04
N ASN A 24 6.54 18.56 -8.72
CA ASN A 24 5.58 19.39 -7.99
C ASN A 24 6.22 20.53 -7.19
N GLY A 25 7.54 20.48 -6.89
CA GLY A 25 8.23 21.48 -6.07
C GLY A 25 7.79 21.55 -4.60
N GLU A 26 6.59 21.06 -4.28
CA GLU A 26 6.01 20.93 -2.96
C GLU A 26 5.48 19.50 -2.78
N ILE A 27 6.05 18.78 -1.82
CA ILE A 27 5.52 17.48 -1.42
C ILE A 27 4.24 17.76 -0.62
N ARG A 28 3.09 17.42 -1.21
CA ARG A 28 1.78 17.47 -0.53
C ARG A 28 1.66 16.29 0.44
N TRP A 29 2.48 16.34 1.50
CA TRP A 29 2.65 15.29 2.50
C TRP A 29 1.31 14.81 3.07
N ILE A 30 0.41 15.74 3.37
CA ILE A 30 -0.89 15.43 3.99
C ILE A 30 -1.78 14.63 3.03
N ASP A 31 -1.83 14.99 1.75
CA ASP A 31 -2.63 14.27 0.76
C ASP A 31 -2.11 12.85 0.53
N ASN A 32 -0.79 12.70 0.43
CA ASN A 32 -0.17 11.39 0.27
C ASN A 32 -0.37 10.51 1.52
N ILE A 33 -0.25 11.07 2.72
CA ILE A 33 -0.50 10.35 3.98
C ILE A 33 -1.98 9.91 4.07
N MET A 34 -2.92 10.80 3.73
CA MET A 34 -4.35 10.49 3.76
C MET A 34 -4.72 9.40 2.76
N ILE A 35 -4.19 9.44 1.54
CA ILE A 35 -4.41 8.40 0.53
C ILE A 35 -3.85 7.05 1.00
N CYS A 36 -2.65 7.03 1.60
CA CYS A 36 -2.06 5.82 2.16
C CYS A 36 -2.93 5.20 3.27
N ILE A 37 -3.46 6.03 4.18
CA ILE A 37 -4.35 5.58 5.26
C ILE A 37 -5.63 4.98 4.69
N ILE A 38 -6.24 5.62 3.68
CA ILE A 38 -7.48 5.13 3.06
C ILE A 38 -7.26 3.77 2.38
N ILE A 39 -6.18 3.60 1.61
CA ILE A 39 -5.87 2.33 0.94
C ILE A 39 -5.62 1.23 1.96
N PHE A 40 -4.91 1.52 3.04
CA PHE A 40 -4.68 0.57 4.13
C PHE A 40 -6.00 0.09 4.77
N LEU A 41 -6.92 1.01 5.05
CA LEU A 41 -8.22 0.67 5.63
C LEU A 41 -9.06 -0.21 4.69
N ILE A 42 -9.07 0.11 3.38
CA ILE A 42 -9.79 -0.69 2.38
C ILE A 42 -9.22 -2.12 2.31
N LEU A 43 -7.90 -2.26 2.27
CA LEU A 43 -7.25 -3.57 2.23
C LEU A 43 -7.49 -4.39 3.50
N MET A 44 -7.44 -3.75 4.67
CA MET A 44 -7.75 -4.39 5.95
C MET A 44 -9.19 -4.93 5.96
N ILE A 45 -10.16 -4.12 5.53
CA ILE A 45 -11.57 -4.54 5.44
C ILE A 45 -11.72 -5.69 4.43
N TYR A 46 -11.04 -5.61 3.29
CA TYR A 46 -11.06 -6.65 2.27
C TYR A 46 -10.49 -7.98 2.78
N GLU A 47 -9.33 -7.99 3.43
CA GLU A 47 -8.76 -9.20 4.04
C GLU A 47 -9.63 -9.73 5.18
N TRP A 48 -10.17 -8.83 6.00
CA TRP A 48 -11.11 -9.19 7.05
C TRP A 48 -12.37 -9.86 6.48
N SER A 49 -12.88 -9.40 5.33
CA SER A 49 -14.03 -10.01 4.63
C SER A 49 -13.71 -11.38 4.00
N LYS A 50 -12.44 -11.66 3.68
CA LYS A 50 -12.01 -12.98 3.18
C LYS A 50 -11.99 -14.05 4.28
N LYS A 51 -11.76 -13.65 5.53
CA LYS A 51 -11.72 -14.57 6.67
C LYS A 51 -13.06 -15.32 6.89
N PRO A 52 -14.25 -14.68 6.91
CA PRO A 52 -15.52 -15.38 6.96
C PRO A 52 -15.86 -16.08 5.64
N TYR A 53 -15.39 -15.58 4.49
CA TYR A 53 -15.59 -16.25 3.19
C TYR A 53 -14.88 -17.62 3.12
N ASN A 54 -13.63 -17.71 3.58
CA ASN A 54 -12.91 -18.99 3.67
C ASN A 54 -13.47 -19.91 4.76
N TRP A 55 -13.99 -19.37 5.87
CA TRP A 55 -14.67 -20.16 6.90
C TRP A 55 -15.89 -20.91 6.37
N ASN A 56 -16.59 -20.34 5.37
CA ASN A 56 -17.76 -20.96 4.75
C ASN A 56 -17.43 -21.95 3.64
N LYS A 57 -16.23 -21.87 3.03
CA LYS A 57 -15.78 -22.80 1.99
C LYS A 57 -15.17 -24.10 2.51
N GLY A 58 -14.66 -24.11 3.75
CA GLY A 58 -14.13 -25.32 4.39
C GLY A 58 -15.19 -26.22 5.03
N LYS A 59 -16.49 -25.89 4.88
CA LYS A 59 -17.63 -26.62 5.43
C LYS A 59 -18.55 -27.24 4.36
N GLN A 60 -18.14 -27.23 3.09
CA GLN A 60 -18.79 -27.97 2.00
C GLN A 60 -17.96 -29.19 1.61
#